data_AF-A0A838TUR9-F1
#
_entry.id   AF-A0A838TUR9-F1
#
_cell.length_a   1.000
_cell.length_b   1.000
_cell.length_c   1.000
_cell.angle_alpha   90.00
_cell.angle_beta   90.00
_cell.angle_gamma   90.00
#
_symmetry.space_group_name_H-M   'P 1'
#
loop_
_entity.id
_entity.type
_entity.pdbx_description
1 polymer ?
#
loop_
_entity_poly.entity_id
_entity_poly.type
_entity_poly.pdbx_seq_one_letter_code
_entity_poly.pdbx_strand_id
1 'polypeptide(L)'
;MGRVEATNWIPHPTEGFNIGTDSLLVMEGATYEFKLSSNFQPIKGTAYASYSNGSDAYPKLNNESGSLFIKKFDQTNRILSGTFYFTGTNSNGVKLSVTEGRFDIRF
;
A
#
# COMPACT_ATOMS: atom_id res chain seq x y z
N MET A 1 12.50 -8.16 10.77
CA MET A 1 11.62 -8.15 9.60
C MET A 1 12.47 -7.89 8.36
N GLY A 2 12.39 -8.77 7.37
CA GLY A 2 13.21 -8.72 6.15
C GLY A 2 12.73 -7.64 5.18
N ARG A 3 13.63 -7.12 4.35
CA ARG A 3 13.34 -6.17 3.28
C ARG A 3 12.65 -6.91 2.13
N VAL A 4 11.40 -6.56 1.81
CA VAL A 4 10.72 -7.05 0.61
C VAL A 4 10.97 -6.06 -0.51
N GLU A 5 11.88 -6.41 -1.42
CA GLU A 5 12.18 -5.59 -2.60
C GLU A 5 11.11 -5.81 -3.67
N ALA A 6 10.67 -4.72 -4.30
CA ALA A 6 9.69 -4.78 -5.40
C ALA A 6 10.23 -5.44 -6.70
N THR A 7 11.47 -5.94 -6.69
CA THR A 7 12.15 -6.54 -7.85
C THR A 7 12.16 -8.06 -7.85
N ASN A 8 11.82 -8.72 -6.73
CA ASN A 8 11.78 -10.18 -6.64
C ASN A 8 10.34 -10.68 -6.73
N TRP A 9 9.71 -10.49 -7.89
CA TRP A 9 8.35 -10.97 -8.11
C TRP A 9 8.31 -12.51 -8.03
N ILE A 10 7.50 -13.02 -7.12
CA ILE A 10 7.26 -14.46 -6.94
C ILE A 10 5.80 -14.71 -7.32
N PRO A 11 5.49 -15.64 -8.23
CA PRO A 11 4.11 -16.08 -8.44
C PRO A 11 3.55 -16.65 -7.13
N HIS A 12 2.42 -16.14 -6.66
CA HIS A 12 1.76 -16.54 -5.41
C HIS A 12 2.66 -16.42 -4.17
N PRO A 13 3.15 -15.21 -3.83
CA PRO A 13 4.01 -15.05 -2.68
C PRO A 13 3.21 -15.34 -1.40
N THR A 14 3.84 -16.03 -0.44
CA THR A 14 3.21 -16.30 0.86
C THR A 14 3.05 -15.01 1.66
N GLU A 15 3.84 -13.98 1.38
CA GLU A 15 3.67 -12.67 2.00
C GLU A 15 3.81 -11.53 0.98
N GLY A 16 3.12 -10.42 1.22
CA GLY A 16 3.20 -9.29 0.30
C GLY A 16 2.46 -8.05 0.80
N PHE A 17 2.84 -6.91 0.25
CA PHE A 17 2.12 -5.66 0.44
C PHE A 17 1.36 -5.34 -0.84
N ASN A 18 0.09 -5.00 -0.71
CA ASN A 18 -0.74 -4.49 -1.77
C ASN A 18 -1.06 -3.03 -1.49
N ILE A 19 -0.78 -2.15 -2.45
CA ILE A 19 -1.24 -0.77 -2.48
C ILE A 19 -1.95 -0.57 -3.81
N GLY A 20 -3.18 -0.08 -3.77
CA GLY A 20 -4.01 0.04 -4.96
C GLY A 20 -4.93 1.25 -4.93
N THR A 21 -5.45 1.58 -6.11
CA THR A 21 -6.47 2.60 -6.32
C THR A 21 -7.17 2.35 -7.64
N ASP A 22 -8.40 2.87 -7.79
CA ASP A 22 -9.20 2.76 -9.01
C ASP A 22 -9.24 4.07 -9.81
N SER A 23 -9.17 5.23 -9.15
CA SER A 23 -9.32 6.54 -9.84
C SER A 23 -8.59 7.69 -9.13
N LEU A 24 -7.54 7.39 -8.38
CA LEU A 24 -6.75 8.43 -7.74
C LEU A 24 -5.90 9.16 -8.80
N LEU A 25 -6.00 10.49 -8.84
CA LEU A 25 -5.04 11.30 -9.60
C LEU A 25 -3.69 11.28 -8.87
N VAL A 26 -2.71 10.59 -9.46
CA VAL A 26 -1.35 10.50 -8.91
C VAL A 26 -0.55 11.74 -9.28
N MET A 27 0.04 12.38 -8.28
CA MET A 27 0.84 13.59 -8.43
C MET A 27 2.17 13.44 -7.68
N GLU A 28 3.27 13.83 -8.32
CA GLU A 28 4.57 13.92 -7.66
C GLU A 28 4.52 14.93 -6.49
N GLY A 29 5.10 14.56 -5.36
CA GLY A 29 5.11 15.36 -4.13
C GLY A 29 3.82 15.26 -3.31
N ALA A 30 2.78 14.58 -3.80
CA ALA A 30 1.53 14.42 -3.06
C ALA A 30 1.60 13.32 -2.00
N THR A 31 0.88 13.53 -0.90
CA THR A 31 0.62 12.53 0.14
C THR A 31 -0.86 12.18 0.13
N TYR A 32 -1.15 10.88 0.14
CA TYR A 32 -2.49 10.34 0.13
C TYR A 32 -2.76 9.53 1.40
N GLU A 33 -3.95 9.70 1.96
CA GLU A 33 -4.44 8.84 3.03
C GLU A 33 -4.96 7.52 2.45
N PHE A 34 -4.77 6.44 3.20
CA PHE A 34 -5.43 5.17 2.92
C PHE A 34 -6.86 5.15 3.49
N LYS A 35 -7.85 4.85 2.64
CA LYS A 35 -9.27 4.79 3.02
C LYS A 35 -9.96 3.54 2.47
N LEU A 36 -10.86 3.00 3.27
CA LEU A 36 -11.78 1.92 2.92
C LEU A 36 -13.21 2.34 3.23
N SER A 37 -14.19 1.75 2.56
CA SER A 37 -15.60 1.92 2.92
C SER A 37 -15.92 1.22 4.25
N SER A 38 -17.11 1.47 4.79
CA SER A 38 -17.61 0.75 5.97
C SER A 38 -17.66 -0.77 5.79
N ASN A 39 -17.72 -1.24 4.54
CA ASN A 39 -17.75 -2.66 4.17
C ASN A 39 -16.36 -3.16 3.72
N PHE A 40 -15.31 -2.46 4.11
CA PHE A 40 -13.91 -2.76 3.80
C PHE A 40 -13.60 -2.85 2.29
N GLN A 41 -14.34 -2.10 1.47
CA GLN A 41 -14.10 -2.03 0.02
C GLN A 41 -13.28 -0.77 -0.35
N PRO A 42 -12.46 -0.82 -1.41
CA PRO A 42 -11.79 0.36 -1.93
C PRO A 42 -12.79 1.49 -2.25
N ILE A 43 -12.48 2.72 -1.85
CA ILE A 43 -13.27 3.90 -2.22
C ILE A 43 -12.65 4.52 -3.47
N LYS A 44 -13.49 4.83 -4.47
CA LYS A 44 -13.06 5.52 -5.69
C LYS A 44 -12.30 6.81 -5.36
N GLY A 45 -11.16 7.02 -6.03
CA GLY A 45 -10.34 8.22 -5.83
C GLY A 45 -9.53 8.21 -4.53
N THR A 46 -9.45 7.10 -3.83
CA THR A 46 -8.58 6.93 -2.65
C THR A 46 -7.59 5.79 -2.85
N ALA A 47 -6.50 5.81 -2.10
CA ALA A 47 -5.60 4.67 -2.01
C ALA A 47 -6.08 3.71 -0.92
N TYR A 48 -5.80 2.42 -1.07
CA TYR A 48 -5.90 1.43 0.00
C TYR A 48 -4.58 0.67 0.13
N ALA A 49 -4.35 0.10 1.32
CA ALA A 49 -3.19 -0.72 1.61
C ALA A 49 -3.60 -1.96 2.41
N SER A 50 -2.94 -3.08 2.13
CA SER A 50 -3.09 -4.32 2.88
C SER A 50 -1.76 -5.08 2.89
N TYR A 51 -1.43 -5.72 4.00
CA TYR A 51 -0.41 -6.77 4.05
C TYR A 51 -1.09 -8.12 4.06
N SER A 52 -0.60 -9.06 3.25
CA SER A 52 -1.06 -10.45 3.24
C SER A 52 0.04 -11.36 3.75
N ASN A 53 -0.31 -12.35 4.57
CA ASN A 53 0.56 -13.44 5.00
C ASN A 53 -0.23 -14.76 5.01
N GLY A 54 0.05 -15.63 4.06
CA GLY A 54 -0.71 -16.86 3.80
C GLY A 54 -2.15 -16.54 3.46
N SER A 55 -3.07 -17.00 4.32
CA SER A 55 -4.51 -16.71 4.20
C SER A 55 -4.95 -15.49 4.99
N ASP A 56 -4.08 -14.90 5.81
CA ASP A 56 -4.39 -13.71 6.60
C ASP A 56 -4.16 -12.43 5.79
N ALA A 57 -5.09 -11.48 5.95
CA ALA A 57 -4.97 -10.13 5.43
C ALA A 57 -5.06 -9.11 6.55
N TYR A 58 -4.23 -8.08 6.46
CA TYR A 58 -4.10 -6.98 7.41
C TYR A 58 -4.37 -5.67 6.66
N PRO A 59 -5.63 -5.38 6.29
CA PRO A 59 -6.00 -4.12 5.66
C PRO A 59 -5.75 -2.95 6.60
N LYS A 60 -5.32 -1.81 6.05
CA LYS A 60 -5.29 -0.53 6.76
C LYS A 60 -6.73 -0.06 6.98
N LEU A 61 -7.19 -0.02 8.24
CA LEU A 61 -8.54 0.46 8.58
C LEU A 61 -8.61 1.99 8.74
N ASN A 62 -9.80 2.57 8.57
CA ASN A 62 -9.98 4.03 8.57
C ASN A 62 -9.57 4.72 9.89
N ASN A 63 -9.70 4.03 11.02
CA ASN A 63 -9.32 4.53 12.35
C ASN A 63 -7.83 4.31 12.68
N GLU A 64 -7.05 3.81 11.73
CA GLU A 64 -5.62 3.53 11.91
C GLU A 64 -4.75 4.49 11.11
N SER A 65 -3.53 4.70 11.58
CA SER A 65 -2.54 5.56 10.93
C SER A 65 -2.00 4.91 9.66
N GLY A 66 -1.75 5.73 8.64
CA GLY A 66 -1.03 5.31 7.44
C GLY A 66 -1.13 6.34 6.33
N SER A 67 -0.08 6.43 5.51
CA SER A 67 -0.07 7.29 4.33
C SER A 67 0.80 6.72 3.21
N LEU A 68 0.52 7.21 2.00
CA LEU A 68 1.28 6.99 0.78
C LEU A 68 1.87 8.32 0.32
N PHE A 69 3.18 8.42 0.22
CA PHE A 69 3.86 9.58 -0.34
C PHE A 69 4.44 9.23 -1.71
N ILE A 70 4.08 10.01 -2.73
CA ILE A 70 4.60 9.86 -4.09
C ILE A 70 5.81 10.77 -4.24
N LYS A 71 6.99 10.16 -4.25
CA LYS A 71 8.27 10.87 -4.38
C LYS A 71 8.57 11.26 -5.81
N LYS A 72 8.29 10.37 -6.77
CA LYS A 72 8.51 10.61 -8.20
C LYS A 72 7.37 10.02 -9.02
N PHE A 73 6.83 10.79 -9.96
CA PHE A 73 5.91 10.30 -10.97
C PHE A 73 6.29 10.86 -12.34
N ASP A 74 7.15 10.12 -13.03
CA ASP A 74 7.71 10.50 -14.32
C ASP A 74 7.13 9.61 -15.40
N GLN A 75 6.10 10.11 -16.08
CA GLN A 75 5.38 9.35 -17.10
C GLN A 75 6.21 9.16 -18.38
N THR A 76 7.16 10.05 -18.67
CA THR A 76 8.03 9.93 -19.84
C THR A 76 9.00 8.77 -19.68
N ASN A 77 9.66 8.67 -18.52
CA ASN A 77 10.59 7.59 -18.21
C ASN A 77 9.90 6.38 -17.57
N ARG A 78 8.58 6.45 -17.40
CA ARG A 78 7.74 5.39 -16.83
C ARG A 78 8.19 4.98 -15.42
N ILE A 79 8.54 5.96 -14.57
CA ILE A 79 9.02 5.73 -13.19
C ILE A 79 7.97 6.20 -12.21
N LEU A 80 7.64 5.35 -11.23
CA LEU A 80 6.87 5.72 -10.07
C LEU A 80 7.63 5.27 -8.81
N SER A 81 7.92 6.19 -7.90
CA SER A 81 8.56 5.86 -6.63
C SER A 81 7.95 6.61 -5.47
N GLY A 82 8.08 6.06 -4.27
CA GLY A 82 7.49 6.63 -3.09
C GLY A 82 7.79 5.86 -1.82
N THR A 83 7.19 6.34 -0.74
CA THR A 83 7.26 5.72 0.57
C THR A 83 5.86 5.53 1.13
N PHE A 84 5.69 4.57 2.02
CA PHE A 84 4.43 4.34 2.69
C PHE A 84 4.66 3.79 4.10
N TYR A 85 3.69 4.05 4.95
CA TYR A 85 3.57 3.39 6.25
C TYR A 85 2.10 3.16 6.53
N PHE A 86 1.78 2.11 7.29
CA PHE A 86 0.43 1.89 7.81
C PHE A 86 0.43 0.89 8.96
N THR A 87 -0.60 0.95 9.79
CA THR A 87 -1.01 -0.16 10.65
C THR A 87 -2.18 -0.88 10.01
N GLY A 88 -2.07 -2.19 9.86
CA GLY A 88 -3.12 -3.07 9.37
C GLY A 88 -3.62 -4.00 10.46
N THR A 89 -4.91 -4.33 10.42
CA THR A 89 -5.56 -5.19 11.42
C THR A 89 -6.28 -6.34 10.72
N ASN A 90 -5.99 -7.59 11.12
CA ASN A 90 -6.68 -8.75 10.57
C ASN A 90 -8.06 -8.98 11.22
N SER A 91 -8.80 -9.97 10.72
CA SER A 91 -10.14 -10.32 11.23
C SER A 91 -10.16 -10.75 12.70
N ASN A 92 -9.03 -11.17 13.25
CA ASN A 92 -8.88 -11.55 14.66
C ASN A 92 -8.47 -10.36 15.56
N GLY A 93 -8.36 -9.16 15.00
CA GLY A 93 -7.93 -7.95 15.72
C GLY A 93 -6.43 -7.84 15.94
N VAL A 94 -5.62 -8.73 15.34
CA VAL A 94 -4.16 -8.68 15.42
C VAL A 94 -3.65 -7.56 14.52
N LYS A 95 -2.78 -6.72 15.08
CA LYS A 95 -2.20 -5.57 14.40
C LYS A 95 -0.79 -5.84 13.90
N LEU A 96 -0.47 -5.27 12.74
CA LEU A 96 0.88 -5.22 12.19
C LEU A 96 1.15 -3.81 11.68
N SER A 97 2.37 -3.30 11.92
CA SER A 97 2.78 -1.98 11.45
C SER A 97 3.90 -2.09 10.42
N VAL A 98 3.71 -1.38 9.31
CA VAL A 98 4.74 -1.10 8.30
C VAL A 98 5.16 0.34 8.50
N THR A 99 6.43 0.59 8.84
CA THR A 99 6.90 1.93 9.24
C THR A 99 7.75 2.63 8.18
N GLU A 100 8.45 1.88 7.33
CA GLU A 100 9.43 2.42 6.36
C GLU A 100 9.29 1.76 4.99
N GLY A 101 8.05 1.52 4.55
CA GLY A 101 7.76 0.96 3.23
C GLY A 101 8.30 1.87 2.13
N ARG A 102 8.94 1.28 1.11
CA ARG A 102 9.47 1.99 -0.05
C ARG A 102 9.17 1.21 -1.32
N PHE A 103 8.91 1.93 -2.40
CA PHE A 103 8.75 1.35 -3.72
C PHE A 103 9.42 2.24 -4.76
N ASP A 104 9.98 1.59 -5.78
CA ASP A 104 10.54 2.20 -6.97
C ASP A 104 10.23 1.23 -8.11
N ILE A 105 9.28 1.61 -8.96
CA ILE A 105 8.77 0.77 -10.03
C ILE A 105 8.91 1.47 -11.37
N ARG A 106 9.17 0.66 -12.40
CA ARG A 106 8.98 1.05 -13.79
C ARG A 106 7.70 0.41 -14.31
N PHE A 107 6.79 1.22 -14.88
CA PHE A 107 5.43 0.79 -15.21
C PHE A 107 5.10 0.88 -16.68
#